data_AF-A0A2C9UMK2-F1
#
_entry.id   AF-A0A2C9UMK2-F1
#
_cell.length_a   1.000
_cell.length_b   1.000
_cell.length_c   1.000
_cell.angle_alpha   90.00
_cell.angle_beta   90.00
_cell.angle_gamma   90.00
#
_symmetry.space_group_name_H-M   'P 1'
#
loop_
_entity.id
_entity.type
_entity.pdbx_description
1 polymer ?
#
loop_
_entity_poly.entity_id
_entity_poly.type
_entity_poly.pdbx_seq_one_letter_code
_entity_poly.pdbx_strand_id
1 'polypeptide(L)'
;MRILQWGEDRRFDEMRNNLGRLAIFWIFQAVWVWTVSLPVTVVNASDRNPSIQAEDIIGWIMWSVGVSVEAAADQQKLTFKNSPENRGKWCNVGLWKYSRHPNYFGEIFLWWGIFVASTALLKGAEWLVILSPIFLTLLLFFVSGIPLLEESADKKFGNVASYRAYKRSTSPLIPLPPVVYGNLPSWFKTTFLFEYPFYSRNLPNEGTT
;
A
#
# COMPACT_ATOMS: atom_id res chain seq x y z
N MET A 1 -21.36 0.07 4.82
CA MET A 1 -21.86 0.35 6.18
C MET A 1 -21.30 1.62 6.87
N ARG A 2 -20.22 2.28 6.39
CA ARG A 2 -19.82 3.64 6.87
C ARG A 2 -20.62 4.79 6.26
N ILE A 3 -20.98 4.69 4.98
CA ILE A 3 -21.78 5.71 4.25
C ILE A 3 -23.20 5.85 4.80
N LEU A 4 -23.80 4.75 5.29
CA LEU A 4 -25.10 4.79 5.96
C LEU A 4 -25.07 5.54 7.30
N GLN A 5 -23.90 5.70 7.94
CA GLN A 5 -23.75 6.44 9.19
C GLN A 5 -23.37 7.91 9.00
N TRP A 6 -22.74 8.28 7.88
CA TRP A 6 -22.32 9.66 7.61
C TRP A 6 -23.22 10.43 6.65
N GLY A 7 -24.12 9.76 5.92
CA GLY A 7 -25.09 10.39 5.01
C GLY A 7 -24.47 10.98 3.74
N GLU A 8 -23.25 11.53 3.83
CA GLU A 8 -22.54 12.18 2.74
C GLU A 8 -21.02 12.00 2.88
N ASP A 9 -20.32 11.79 1.77
CA ASP A 9 -18.85 11.74 1.74
C ASP A 9 -18.34 13.11 1.28
N ARG A 10 -17.98 13.97 2.25
CA ARG A 10 -17.54 15.37 2.05
C ARG A 10 -16.40 15.54 1.04
N ARG A 11 -15.68 14.46 0.71
CA ARG A 11 -14.62 14.46 -0.31
C ARG A 11 -15.16 14.67 -1.74
N PHE A 12 -16.43 14.35 -1.98
CA PHE A 12 -17.06 14.46 -3.30
C PHE A 12 -17.92 15.70 -3.48
N ASP A 13 -18.18 16.48 -2.43
CA ASP A 13 -19.05 17.65 -2.49
C ASP A 13 -18.51 18.73 -3.46
N GLU A 14 -17.20 18.97 -3.44
CA GLU A 14 -16.55 19.89 -4.39
C GLU A 14 -16.44 19.34 -5.82
N MET A 15 -16.38 18.00 -5.97
CA MET A 15 -16.29 17.35 -7.28
C MET A 15 -17.64 17.25 -8.00
N ARG A 16 -18.75 17.09 -7.25
CA ARG A 16 -20.11 16.98 -7.80
C ARG A 16 -20.55 18.24 -8.55
N ASN A 17 -20.05 19.40 -8.13
CA ASN A 17 -20.37 20.68 -8.77
C ASN A 17 -19.62 20.91 -10.10
N ASN A 18 -18.73 20.00 -10.50
CA ASN A 18 -17.98 20.09 -11.74
C ASN A 18 -17.95 18.73 -12.47
N LEU A 19 -18.86 18.56 -13.43
CA LEU A 19 -18.99 17.33 -14.24
C LEU A 19 -17.66 16.94 -14.91
N GLY A 20 -16.82 17.91 -15.32
CA GLY A 20 -15.51 17.63 -15.91
C GLY A 20 -14.53 17.00 -14.93
N ARG A 21 -14.43 17.53 -13.71
CA ARG A 21 -13.60 16.93 -12.64
C ARG A 21 -14.09 15.56 -12.23
N LEU A 22 -15.41 15.38 -12.16
CA LEU A 22 -16.02 14.08 -11.88
C LEU A 22 -15.69 13.07 -12.97
N ALA A 23 -15.80 13.46 -14.25
CA ALA A 23 -15.45 12.59 -15.39
C ALA A 23 -13.96 12.20 -15.37
N ILE A 24 -13.04 13.15 -15.15
CA ILE A 24 -11.61 12.87 -15.06
C ILE A 24 -11.31 11.87 -13.94
N PHE A 25 -11.90 12.05 -12.76
CA PHE A 25 -11.74 11.13 -11.64
C PHE A 25 -12.19 9.71 -12.00
N TRP A 26 -13.38 9.56 -12.58
CA TRP A 26 -13.90 8.25 -12.96
C TRP A 26 -13.12 7.59 -14.09
N ILE A 27 -12.65 8.36 -15.08
CA ILE A 27 -11.77 7.85 -16.13
C ILE A 27 -10.47 7.34 -15.51
N PHE A 28 -9.87 8.09 -14.57
CA PHE A 28 -8.67 7.66 -13.87
C PHE A 28 -8.91 6.37 -13.06
N GLN A 29 -10.04 6.26 -12.35
CA GLN A 29 -10.41 5.04 -11.64
C GLN A 29 -10.63 3.86 -12.60
N ALA A 30 -11.26 4.08 -13.75
CA ALA A 30 -11.48 3.04 -14.75
C ALA A 30 -10.15 2.55 -15.35
N VAL A 31 -9.27 3.46 -15.75
CA VAL A 31 -7.92 3.14 -16.26
C VAL A 31 -7.11 2.41 -15.20
N TRP A 32 -7.20 2.81 -13.93
CA TRP A 32 -6.57 2.09 -12.83
C TRP A 32 -7.06 0.66 -12.76
N VAL A 33 -8.37 0.45 -12.57
CA VAL A 33 -8.95 -0.88 -12.36
C VAL A 33 -8.63 -1.78 -13.55
N TRP A 34 -8.73 -1.25 -14.76
CA TRP A 34 -8.36 -1.93 -15.99
C TRP A 34 -6.87 -2.32 -16.03
N THR A 35 -5.97 -1.40 -15.68
CA THR A 35 -4.51 -1.65 -15.68
C THR A 35 -4.16 -2.73 -14.68
N VAL A 36 -4.72 -2.66 -13.47
CA VAL A 36 -4.44 -3.61 -12.40
C VAL A 36 -5.01 -5.00 -12.73
N SER A 37 -6.17 -5.08 -13.40
CA SER A 37 -6.80 -6.34 -13.80
C SER A 37 -6.19 -7.00 -15.05
N LEU A 38 -5.19 -6.40 -15.69
CA LEU A 38 -4.57 -6.92 -16.93
C LEU A 38 -4.10 -8.38 -16.83
N PRO A 39 -3.36 -8.83 -15.79
CA PRO A 39 -2.87 -10.20 -15.74
C PRO A 39 -4.02 -11.21 -15.72
N VAL A 40 -5.08 -10.92 -14.95
CA VAL A 40 -6.27 -11.77 -14.87
C VAL A 40 -7.02 -11.77 -16.19
N THR A 41 -7.16 -10.60 -16.83
CA THR A 41 -7.85 -10.46 -18.12
C THR A 41 -7.16 -11.25 -19.22
N VAL A 42 -5.83 -11.14 -19.33
CA VAL A 42 -5.03 -11.84 -20.35
C VAL A 42 -5.06 -13.35 -20.14
N VAL A 43 -4.93 -13.82 -18.90
CA VAL A 43 -5.02 -15.26 -18.60
C VAL A 43 -6.39 -15.82 -18.96
N ASN A 44 -7.47 -15.14 -18.59
CA ASN A 44 -8.84 -15.60 -18.86
C ASN A 44 -9.25 -15.45 -20.34
N ALA A 45 -8.55 -14.61 -21.11
CA ALA A 45 -8.76 -14.48 -22.55
C ALA A 45 -7.97 -15.52 -23.36
N SER A 46 -7.11 -16.33 -22.72
CA SER A 46 -6.31 -17.34 -23.42
C SER A 46 -7.04 -18.67 -23.52
N ASP A 47 -7.11 -19.24 -24.72
CA ASP A 47 -7.60 -20.61 -24.95
C ASP A 47 -6.56 -21.70 -24.58
N ARG A 48 -5.40 -21.28 -24.06
CA ARG A 48 -4.32 -22.19 -23.68
C ARG A 48 -4.54 -22.71 -22.27
N ASN A 49 -4.44 -24.03 -22.10
CA ASN A 49 -4.57 -24.69 -20.81
C ASN A 49 -3.33 -25.54 -20.50
N PRO A 50 -2.17 -24.91 -20.20
CA PRO A 50 -0.98 -25.65 -19.80
C PRO A 50 -1.21 -26.37 -18.46
N SER A 51 -0.46 -27.44 -18.22
CA SER A 51 -0.40 -28.04 -16.87
C SER A 51 0.21 -27.05 -15.87
N ILE A 52 -0.15 -27.19 -14.59
CA ILE A 52 0.39 -26.36 -13.50
C ILE A 52 1.92 -26.33 -13.54
N GLN A 53 2.48 -25.14 -13.56
CA GLN A 53 3.92 -24.87 -13.55
C GLN A 53 4.38 -24.37 -12.17
N ALA A 54 5.70 -24.23 -11.99
CA ALA A 54 6.27 -23.71 -10.75
C ALA A 54 5.85 -22.25 -10.48
N GLU A 55 5.70 -21.47 -11.54
CA GLU A 55 5.27 -20.08 -11.52
C GLU A 55 3.86 -19.93 -10.93
N ASP A 56 2.94 -20.84 -11.25
CA ASP A 56 1.60 -20.87 -10.65
C ASP A 56 1.69 -21.05 -9.13
N ILE A 57 2.49 -22.02 -8.68
CA ILE A 57 2.66 -22.33 -7.26
C ILE A 57 3.28 -21.15 -6.51
N ILE A 58 4.35 -20.56 -7.06
CA ILE A 58 5.02 -19.40 -6.48
C ILE A 58 4.05 -18.21 -6.41
N GLY A 59 3.35 -17.92 -7.50
CA GLY A 59 2.40 -16.83 -7.58
C GLY A 59 1.25 -16.97 -6.58
N TRP A 60 0.69 -18.18 -6.42
CA TRP A 60 -0.36 -18.46 -5.44
C TRP A 60 0.13 -18.38 -3.99
N ILE A 61 1.37 -18.78 -3.70
CA ILE A 61 1.98 -18.58 -2.37
C ILE A 61 2.12 -17.08 -2.08
N MET A 62 2.66 -16.31 -3.04
CA MET A 62 2.81 -14.86 -2.89
C MET A 62 1.46 -14.18 -2.66
N TRP A 63 0.46 -14.54 -3.47
CA TRP A 63 -0.91 -14.05 -3.33
C TRP A 63 -1.49 -14.37 -1.94
N SER A 64 -1.36 -15.62 -1.50
CA SER A 64 -1.91 -16.08 -0.21
C SER A 64 -1.26 -15.37 0.98
N VAL A 65 0.05 -15.15 0.93
CA VAL A 65 0.76 -14.36 1.95
C VAL A 65 0.33 -12.91 1.90
N GLY A 66 0.27 -12.30 0.71
CA GLY A 66 -0.09 -10.89 0.54
C GLY A 66 -1.49 -10.60 1.07
N VAL A 67 -2.48 -11.39 0.67
CA VAL A 67 -3.87 -11.23 1.13
C VAL A 67 -4.00 -11.47 2.64
N SER A 68 -3.25 -12.41 3.20
CA SER A 68 -3.26 -12.68 4.65
C SER A 68 -2.66 -11.52 5.43
N VAL A 69 -1.55 -10.95 4.97
CA VAL A 69 -0.90 -9.79 5.60
C VAL A 69 -1.81 -8.56 5.51
N GLU A 70 -2.41 -8.30 4.35
CA GLU A 70 -3.33 -7.19 4.15
C GLU A 70 -4.56 -7.31 5.06
N ALA A 71 -5.25 -8.44 5.03
CA ALA A 71 -6.43 -8.68 5.84
C ALA A 71 -6.13 -8.59 7.35
N ALA A 72 -5.01 -9.16 7.79
CA ALA A 72 -4.59 -9.07 9.19
C ALA A 72 -4.25 -7.64 9.61
N ALA A 73 -3.52 -6.89 8.77
CA ALA A 73 -3.16 -5.51 9.03
C ALA A 73 -4.41 -4.61 9.12
N ASP A 74 -5.35 -4.76 8.21
CA ASP A 74 -6.57 -3.97 8.21
C ASP A 74 -7.49 -4.32 9.38
N GLN A 75 -7.62 -5.59 9.72
CA GLN A 75 -8.37 -6.00 10.90
C GLN A 75 -7.74 -5.45 12.19
N GLN A 76 -6.40 -5.50 12.32
CA GLN A 76 -5.69 -4.91 13.45
C GLN A 76 -5.93 -3.40 13.55
N LYS A 77 -5.86 -2.68 12.42
CA LYS A 77 -6.10 -1.23 12.35
C LYS A 77 -7.54 -0.88 12.69
N LEU A 78 -8.50 -1.67 12.24
CA LEU A 78 -9.92 -1.49 12.53
C LEU A 78 -10.20 -1.68 14.01
N THR A 79 -9.72 -2.78 14.60
CA THR A 79 -9.84 -3.05 16.04
C THR A 79 -9.18 -1.93 16.86
N PHE A 80 -7.97 -1.49 16.47
CA PHE A 80 -7.26 -0.41 17.13
C PHE A 80 -8.09 0.88 17.15
N LYS A 81 -8.65 1.29 16.01
CA LYS A 81 -9.43 2.53 15.88
C LYS A 81 -10.77 2.49 16.61
N ASN A 82 -11.36 1.31 16.77
CA ASN A 82 -12.66 1.15 17.44
C ASN A 82 -12.53 1.16 18.97
N SER A 83 -11.33 0.96 19.53
CA SER A 83 -11.11 1.04 20.97
C SER A 83 -11.10 2.49 21.48
N PRO A 84 -11.93 2.86 22.48
CA PRO A 84 -11.93 4.20 23.08
C PRO A 84 -10.56 4.62 23.65
N GLU A 85 -9.78 3.67 24.15
CA GLU A 85 -8.46 3.90 24.76
C GLU A 85 -7.39 4.34 23.74
N ASN A 86 -7.66 4.13 22.45
CA ASN A 86 -6.75 4.44 21.35
C ASN A 86 -7.11 5.75 20.63
N ARG A 87 -8.13 6.48 21.11
CA ARG A 87 -8.49 7.80 20.57
C ARG A 87 -7.28 8.74 20.60
N GLY A 88 -6.99 9.36 19.46
CA GLY A 88 -5.85 10.27 19.33
C GLY A 88 -4.48 9.60 19.28
N LYS A 89 -4.41 8.27 19.07
CA LYS A 89 -3.15 7.52 18.89
C LYS A 89 -3.01 7.00 17.46
N TRP A 90 -1.80 6.66 17.05
CA TRP A 90 -1.52 5.93 15.81
C TRP A 90 -1.46 4.42 16.08
N CYS A 91 -1.81 3.63 15.07
CA CYS A 91 -1.76 2.17 15.17
C CYS A 91 -0.30 1.70 15.15
N ASN A 92 0.14 1.02 16.21
CA ASN A 92 1.49 0.48 16.36
C ASN A 92 1.47 -0.97 16.90
N VAL A 93 0.35 -1.68 16.70
CA VAL A 93 0.12 -3.05 17.21
C VAL A 93 0.19 -4.08 16.09
N GLY A 94 0.55 -5.32 16.43
CA GLY A 94 0.62 -6.42 15.46
C GLY A 94 1.61 -6.12 14.33
N LEU A 95 1.17 -6.25 13.08
CA LEU A 95 1.97 -5.98 11.88
C LEU A 95 2.40 -4.51 11.79
N TRP A 96 1.60 -3.59 12.36
CA TRP A 96 1.92 -2.17 12.41
C TRP A 96 3.12 -1.85 13.31
N LYS A 97 3.59 -2.81 14.13
CA LYS A 97 4.85 -2.67 14.86
C LYS A 97 6.07 -2.89 13.96
N TYR A 98 5.92 -3.66 12.88
CA TYR A 98 7.01 -4.08 12.01
C TYR A 98 7.09 -3.29 10.70
N SER A 99 5.97 -2.71 10.27
CA SER A 99 5.87 -1.83 9.11
C SER A 99 4.86 -0.73 9.39
N ARG A 100 5.07 0.47 8.85
CA ARG A 100 4.12 1.58 8.93
C ARG A 100 2.95 1.40 7.97
N HIS A 101 3.09 0.62 6.90
CA HIS A 101 2.03 0.31 5.94
C HIS A 101 2.04 -1.18 5.55
N PRO A 102 1.83 -2.10 6.50
CA PRO A 102 1.86 -3.55 6.24
C PRO A 102 0.74 -3.98 5.29
N ASN A 103 -0.40 -3.28 5.28
CA ASN A 103 -1.48 -3.52 4.34
C ASN A 103 -1.04 -3.27 2.88
N TYR A 104 -0.29 -2.19 2.63
CA TYR A 104 0.26 -1.93 1.28
C TYR A 104 1.37 -2.90 0.89
N PHE A 105 2.14 -3.43 1.86
CA PHE A 105 3.04 -4.54 1.56
C PHE A 105 2.26 -5.76 1.09
N GLY A 106 1.17 -6.12 1.77
CA GLY A 106 0.30 -7.23 1.38
C GLY A 106 -0.29 -7.04 -0.01
N GLU A 107 -0.83 -5.84 -0.28
CA GLU A 107 -1.40 -5.47 -1.57
C GLU A 107 -0.35 -5.53 -2.70
N ILE A 108 0.85 -4.96 -2.51
CA ILE A 108 1.92 -5.07 -3.52
C ILE A 108 2.30 -6.54 -3.74
N PHE A 109 2.51 -7.29 -2.66
CA PHE A 109 2.97 -8.68 -2.75
C PHE A 109 1.98 -9.60 -3.45
N LEU A 110 0.67 -9.42 -3.20
CA LEU A 110 -0.35 -10.23 -3.87
C LEU A 110 -0.48 -9.91 -5.35
N TRP A 111 -0.34 -8.65 -5.77
CA TRP A 111 -0.43 -8.27 -7.18
C TRP A 111 0.81 -8.72 -7.96
N TRP A 112 1.99 -8.69 -7.34
CA TRP A 112 3.16 -9.38 -7.89
C TRP A 112 2.95 -10.89 -7.97
N GLY A 113 2.28 -11.51 -6.99
CA GLY A 113 1.92 -12.93 -7.04
C GLY A 113 1.00 -13.28 -8.21
N ILE A 114 -0.02 -12.47 -8.47
CA ILE A 114 -0.92 -12.63 -9.62
C ILE A 114 -0.15 -12.53 -10.94
N PHE A 115 0.78 -11.56 -11.04
CA PHE A 115 1.66 -11.45 -12.21
C PHE A 115 2.55 -12.67 -12.37
N VAL A 116 3.20 -13.15 -11.30
CA VAL A 116 4.06 -14.34 -11.36
C VAL A 116 3.26 -15.56 -11.83
N ALA A 117 2.06 -15.79 -11.28
CA ALA A 117 1.18 -16.87 -11.72
C ALA A 117 0.80 -16.76 -13.20
N SER A 118 0.62 -15.53 -13.74
CA SER A 118 0.27 -15.38 -15.16
C SER A 118 1.43 -15.67 -16.11
N THR A 119 2.69 -15.58 -15.66
CA THR A 119 3.88 -15.68 -16.52
C THR A 119 3.97 -16.99 -17.31
N ALA A 120 3.45 -18.10 -16.78
CA ALA A 120 3.41 -19.39 -17.48
C ALA A 120 2.65 -19.33 -18.82
N LEU A 121 1.72 -18.39 -18.96
CA LEU A 121 0.95 -18.18 -20.18
C LEU A 121 1.50 -17.06 -21.07
N LEU A 122 2.37 -16.17 -20.61
CA LEU A 122 2.68 -14.95 -21.37
C LEU A 122 3.61 -15.20 -22.57
N LYS A 123 3.24 -14.68 -23.74
CA LYS A 123 4.05 -14.67 -24.97
C LYS A 123 4.07 -13.29 -25.63
N GLY A 124 5.22 -12.91 -26.18
CA GLY A 124 5.37 -11.67 -26.97
C GLY A 124 4.88 -10.43 -26.24
N ALA A 125 3.91 -9.71 -26.81
CA ALA A 125 3.35 -8.49 -26.24
C ALA A 125 2.53 -8.71 -24.96
N GLU A 126 2.10 -9.94 -24.64
CA GLU A 126 1.37 -10.24 -23.41
C GLU A 126 2.21 -9.93 -22.15
N TRP A 127 3.53 -9.89 -22.25
CA TRP A 127 4.41 -9.46 -21.15
C TRP A 127 4.15 -8.04 -20.65
N LEU A 128 3.44 -7.21 -21.42
CA LEU A 128 2.99 -5.88 -20.97
C LEU A 128 2.07 -5.95 -19.73
N VAL A 129 1.53 -7.12 -19.36
CA VAL A 129 0.80 -7.28 -18.08
C VAL A 129 1.65 -6.97 -16.85
N ILE A 130 2.98 -6.97 -16.94
CA ILE A 130 3.88 -6.52 -15.85
C ILE A 130 3.62 -5.05 -15.47
N LEU A 131 3.05 -4.25 -16.37
CA LEU A 131 2.64 -2.89 -16.08
C LEU A 131 1.60 -2.83 -14.96
N SER A 132 0.81 -3.89 -14.72
CA SER A 132 -0.15 -3.97 -13.62
C SER A 132 0.51 -3.81 -12.24
N PRO A 133 1.38 -4.74 -11.78
CA PRO A 133 2.00 -4.61 -10.46
C PRO A 133 2.96 -3.42 -10.37
N ILE A 134 3.63 -3.02 -11.46
CA ILE A 134 4.48 -1.83 -11.49
C ILE A 134 3.64 -0.57 -11.26
N PHE A 135 2.55 -0.40 -12.02
CA PHE A 135 1.67 0.77 -11.90
C PHE A 135 1.13 0.89 -10.47
N LEU A 136 0.61 -0.21 -9.91
CA LEU A 136 0.12 -0.23 -8.54
C LEU A 136 1.22 0.14 -7.52
N THR A 137 2.41 -0.45 -7.65
CA THR A 137 3.53 -0.19 -6.74
C THR A 137 3.93 1.30 -6.77
N LEU A 138 4.08 1.88 -7.97
CA LEU A 138 4.43 3.30 -8.13
C LEU A 138 3.36 4.21 -7.54
N LEU A 139 2.10 3.86 -7.75
CA LEU A 139 0.98 4.64 -7.26
C LEU A 139 0.95 4.65 -5.72
N LEU A 140 1.17 3.49 -5.09
CA LEU A 140 1.25 3.38 -3.64
C LEU A 140 2.49 4.11 -3.08
N PHE A 141 3.62 4.11 -3.78
CA PHE A 141 4.84 4.75 -3.29
C PHE A 141 4.85 6.27 -3.45
N PHE A 142 4.24 6.80 -4.52
CA PHE A 142 4.47 8.18 -4.93
C PHE A 142 3.21 9.04 -5.05
N VAL A 143 2.02 8.44 -5.14
CA VAL A 143 0.79 9.20 -5.44
C VAL A 143 -0.18 9.16 -4.27
N SER A 144 -1.01 8.11 -4.16
CA SER A 144 -2.14 8.11 -3.23
C SER A 144 -1.96 7.22 -1.99
N GLY A 145 -0.94 6.37 -1.98
CA GLY A 145 -0.70 5.42 -0.88
C GLY A 145 0.08 6.05 0.28
N ILE A 146 1.34 5.62 0.41
CA ILE A 146 2.23 5.95 1.53
C ILE A 146 2.41 7.47 1.73
N PRO A 147 2.71 8.30 0.71
CA PRO A 147 3.01 9.72 0.93
C PRO A 147 1.86 10.48 1.62
N LEU A 148 0.62 10.28 1.16
CA LEU A 148 -0.54 10.97 1.71
C LEU A 148 -0.85 10.54 3.15
N LEU A 149 -0.66 9.25 3.45
CA LEU A 149 -0.88 8.73 4.80
C LEU A 149 0.19 9.18 5.77
N GLU A 150 1.45 9.18 5.36
CA GLU A 150 2.58 9.70 6.14
C GLU A 150 2.40 11.19 6.41
N GLU A 151 2.05 11.99 5.40
CA GLU A 151 1.76 13.40 5.56
C GLU A 151 0.60 13.65 6.54
N SER A 152 -0.50 12.89 6.41
CA SER A 152 -1.65 13.02 7.32
C SER A 152 -1.30 12.66 8.76
N ALA A 153 -0.46 11.64 8.95
CA ALA A 153 -0.01 11.20 10.27
C ALA A 153 0.97 12.20 10.88
N ASP A 154 1.91 12.74 10.11
CA ASP A 154 2.87 13.75 10.57
C ASP A 154 2.17 15.05 11.00
N LYS A 155 1.16 15.51 10.26
CA LYS A 155 0.35 16.67 10.66
C LYS A 155 -0.36 16.47 12.00
N LYS A 156 -0.74 15.23 12.33
CA LYS A 156 -1.47 14.91 13.57
C LYS A 156 -0.54 14.62 14.74
N PHE A 157 0.57 13.94 14.50
CA PHE A 157 1.40 13.33 15.55
C PHE A 157 2.88 13.75 15.50
N GLY A 158 3.32 14.53 14.50
CA GLY A 158 4.74 14.90 14.31
C GLY A 158 5.39 15.59 15.52
N ASN A 159 4.59 16.34 16.29
CA ASN A 159 5.05 17.01 17.52
C ASN A 159 5.21 16.04 18.70
N VAL A 160 4.67 14.82 18.62
CA VAL A 160 4.74 13.81 19.68
C VAL A 160 6.04 13.01 19.58
N ALA A 161 6.88 13.07 20.61
CA ALA A 161 8.20 12.43 20.62
C ALA A 161 8.14 10.91 20.39
N SER A 162 7.16 10.22 20.99
CA SER A 162 6.98 8.78 20.81
C SER A 162 6.53 8.39 19.39
N TYR A 163 5.82 9.27 18.67
CA TYR A 163 5.50 9.05 17.26
C TYR A 163 6.75 9.17 16.39
N ARG A 164 7.60 10.18 16.64
CA ARG A 164 8.87 10.32 15.93
C ARG A 164 9.79 9.13 16.17
N ALA A 165 9.85 8.63 17.41
CA ALA A 165 10.60 7.42 17.75
C ALA A 165 10.07 6.20 16.97
N TYR A 166 8.75 6.00 16.96
CA TYR A 166 8.10 4.93 16.17
C TYR A 166 8.44 5.03 14.69
N LYS A 167 8.34 6.22 14.09
CA LYS A 167 8.62 6.44 12.67
C LYS A 167 10.08 6.18 12.31
N ARG A 168 11.02 6.52 13.20
CA ARG A 168 12.46 6.24 13.02
C ARG A 168 12.82 4.76 13.09
N SER A 169 12.11 4.01 13.93
CA SER A 169 12.40 2.59 14.19
C SER A 169 11.55 1.64 13.37
N THR A 170 10.63 2.12 12.53
CA THR A 170 9.66 1.26 11.82
C THR A 170 9.73 1.50 10.32
N SER A 171 9.98 0.41 9.58
CA SER A 171 10.06 0.41 8.12
C SER A 171 8.78 0.96 7.49
N PRO A 172 8.83 1.75 6.40
CA PRO A 172 7.62 2.25 5.74
C PRO A 172 6.78 1.11 5.16
N LEU A 173 7.41 0.07 4.59
CA LEU A 173 6.72 -0.97 3.83
C LEU A 173 7.09 -2.38 4.28
N ILE A 174 8.37 -2.77 4.19
CA ILE A 174 8.80 -4.14 4.43
C ILE A 174 8.74 -4.45 5.94
N PRO A 175 7.97 -5.47 6.39
CA PRO A 175 7.91 -5.83 7.80
C PRO A 175 9.28 -6.23 8.35
N LEU A 176 9.81 -5.45 9.30
CA LEU A 176 11.11 -5.69 9.92
C LEU A 176 11.04 -5.44 11.44
N PRO A 177 11.76 -6.21 12.27
CA PRO A 177 11.87 -5.93 13.69
C PRO A 177 12.39 -4.50 13.94
N PRO A 178 11.78 -3.70 14.84
CA PRO A 178 12.19 -2.32 15.07
C PRO A 178 13.65 -2.14 15.47
N VAL A 179 14.20 -3.13 16.18
CA VAL A 179 15.61 -3.15 16.58
C VAL A 179 16.53 -3.30 15.36
N VAL A 180 16.12 -4.09 14.36
CA VAL A 180 16.90 -4.26 13.12
C VAL A 180 16.79 -2.97 12.30
N TYR A 181 15.57 -2.50 12.03
CA TYR A 181 15.35 -1.30 11.23
C TYR A 181 16.01 -0.06 11.85
N GLY A 182 15.84 0.15 13.15
CA GLY A 182 16.38 1.32 13.87
C GLY A 182 17.88 1.48 13.70
N ASN A 183 18.64 0.38 13.67
CA ASN A 183 20.09 0.37 13.57
C ASN A 183 20.65 0.48 12.14
N LEU A 184 19.80 0.45 11.10
CA LEU A 184 20.28 0.53 9.72
C LEU A 184 20.65 1.98 9.33
N PRO A 185 21.72 2.16 8.53
CA PRO A 185 22.08 3.47 7.98
C PRO A 185 20.98 4.06 7.09
N SER A 186 20.84 5.39 7.07
CA SER A 186 19.81 6.07 6.28
C SER A 186 19.87 5.76 4.79
N TRP A 187 21.07 5.70 4.20
CA TRP A 187 21.23 5.36 2.78
C TRP A 187 20.68 3.96 2.47
N PHE A 188 20.89 2.99 3.38
CA PHE A 188 20.39 1.63 3.22
C PHE A 188 18.85 1.59 3.29
N LYS A 189 18.27 2.32 4.25
CA LYS A 189 16.82 2.45 4.40
C LYS A 189 16.17 3.04 3.14
N THR A 190 16.77 4.08 2.56
CA THR A 190 16.24 4.71 1.35
C THR A 190 16.36 3.80 0.13
N THR A 191 17.50 3.11 -0.05
CA THR A 191 17.73 2.28 -1.25
C THR A 191 16.96 0.97 -1.22
N PHE A 192 16.93 0.26 -0.09
CA PHE A 192 16.41 -1.12 -0.03
C PHE A 192 15.09 -1.24 0.70
N LEU A 193 14.74 -0.28 1.56
CA LEU A 193 13.55 -0.34 2.41
C LEU A 193 12.55 0.78 2.08
N PHE A 194 12.78 1.51 0.99
CA PHE A 194 11.88 2.54 0.45
C PHE A 194 11.62 3.69 1.43
N GLU A 195 12.55 4.00 2.34
CA GLU A 195 12.47 5.17 3.22
C GLU A 195 12.85 6.44 2.44
N TYR A 196 11.92 6.96 1.65
CA TYR A 196 12.17 8.17 0.87
C TYR A 196 12.10 9.44 1.74
N PRO A 197 13.00 10.43 1.53
CA PRO A 197 13.04 11.63 2.35
C PRO A 197 11.73 12.42 2.42
N PHE A 198 10.96 12.41 1.33
CA PHE A 198 9.68 13.13 1.27
C PHE A 198 8.58 12.52 2.16
N TYR A 199 8.73 11.27 2.63
CA TYR A 199 7.85 10.70 3.65
C TYR A 199 7.95 11.40 5.01
N SER A 200 9.02 12.16 5.26
CA SER A 200 9.26 12.84 6.54
C SER A 200 9.30 14.38 6.42
N ARG A 201 8.88 14.94 5.26
CA ARG A 201 9.01 16.38 4.97
C ARG A 201 8.26 17.29 5.96
N ASN A 202 7.22 16.76 6.62
CA ASN A 202 6.38 17.51 7.55
C ASN A 202 6.72 17.27 9.03
N LEU A 203 7.77 16.49 9.32
CA LEU A 203 8.27 16.37 10.68
C LEU A 203 9.00 17.67 11.08
N PRO A 204 8.87 18.10 12.35
CA PRO A 204 9.68 19.21 12.86
C PRO A 204 11.17 18.89 12.66
N ASN A 205 11.94 19.85 12.16
CA ASN A 205 13.39 19.75 12.18
C ASN A 205 13.81 19.59 13.63
N GLU A 206 14.41 18.45 13.97
CA GLU A 206 15.14 18.34 15.23
C GLU A 206 16.37 19.22 15.08
N GLY A 207 16.22 20.48 15.51
CA GLY A 207 17.36 21.37 15.66
C GLY A 207 18.39 20.68 16.54
N THR A 208 19.59 20.53 16.01
CA THR A 208 20.81 20.36 16.81
C THR A 208 20.85 21.48 17.84
N THR A 209 20.48 21.15 19.07
CA THR A 209 20.91 21.84 20.29
C THR A 209 21.96 20.98 20.97
#